data_AF-A0A3R9N8A0-F1
#
_entry.id   AF-A0A3R9N8A0-F1
#
_cell.length_a   1.000
_cell.length_b   1.000
_cell.length_c   1.000
_cell.angle_alpha   90.00
_cell.angle_beta   90.00
_cell.angle_gamma   90.00
#
_symmetry.space_group_name_H-M   'P 1'
#
loop_
_entity.id
_entity.type
_entity.pdbx_description
1 polymer ?
#
loop_
_entity_poly.entity_id
_entity_poly.type
_entity_poly.pdbx_seq_one_letter_code
_entity_poly.pdbx_strand_id
1 'polypeptide(L)'
;MTNSIEVKLQELFNSIQIQPEYSRKSLKISQFHWNQKLDDFIVEYVIGNKKYIFRFDVERAANLNSEYVSQDPLEQLESEVKYIKRMHERGIGSKEYYPFTEEV
;
A
#
# COMPACT_ATOMS: atom_id res chain seq x y z
N MET A 1 -0.68 -22.00 -0.59
CA MET A 1 0.21 -20.82 -0.70
C MET A 1 -0.58 -19.52 -0.63
N THR A 2 -1.76 -19.41 -1.27
CA THR A 2 -2.66 -18.23 -1.20
C THR A 2 -2.99 -17.79 0.23
N ASN A 3 -3.23 -18.76 1.13
CA ASN A 3 -3.57 -18.50 2.52
C ASN A 3 -2.47 -17.76 3.32
N SER A 4 -1.18 -17.86 2.93
CA SER A 4 -0.11 -17.16 3.66
C SER A 4 0.03 -15.69 3.26
N ILE A 5 -0.31 -15.33 2.02
CA ILE A 5 -0.24 -13.94 1.55
C ILE A 5 -1.37 -13.13 2.15
N GLU A 6 -2.59 -13.68 2.15
CA GLU A 6 -3.74 -13.02 2.75
C GLU A 6 -3.53 -12.78 4.25
N VAL A 7 -2.93 -13.74 4.97
CA VAL A 7 -2.53 -13.55 6.37
C VAL A 7 -1.49 -12.44 6.52
N LYS A 8 -0.44 -12.42 5.69
CA LYS A 8 0.57 -11.34 5.73
C LYS A 8 -0.02 -9.96 5.41
N LEU A 9 -0.95 -9.87 4.46
CA LEU A 9 -1.67 -8.63 4.15
C LEU A 9 -2.53 -8.18 5.34
N GLN A 10 -3.21 -9.12 5.99
CA GLN A 10 -3.99 -8.85 7.19
C GLN A 10 -3.11 -8.33 8.34
N GLU A 11 -1.96 -8.96 8.57
CA GLU A 11 -0.97 -8.53 9.58
C GLU A 11 -0.43 -7.13 9.26
N LEU A 12 -0.01 -6.90 8.00
CA LEU A 12 0.46 -5.61 7.53
C LEU A 12 -0.59 -4.53 7.78
N PHE A 13 -1.81 -4.70 7.29
CA PHE A 13 -2.85 -3.67 7.40
C PHE A 13 -3.34 -3.45 8.83
N ASN A 14 -3.38 -4.49 9.66
CA ASN A 14 -3.69 -4.34 11.08
C ASN A 14 -2.60 -3.56 11.84
N SER A 15 -1.34 -3.62 11.39
CA SER A 15 -0.24 -2.87 11.99
C SER A 15 -0.26 -1.36 11.65
N ILE A 16 -1.01 -0.96 10.62
CA ILE A 16 -1.05 0.41 10.13
C ILE A 16 -2.12 1.21 10.87
N GLN A 17 -1.66 2.01 11.82
CA GLN A 17 -2.43 3.08 12.46
C GLN A 17 -1.88 4.44 12.04
N ILE A 18 -2.74 5.33 11.58
CA ILE A 18 -2.37 6.65 11.05
C ILE A 18 -2.89 7.71 12.01
N GLN A 19 -2.02 8.63 12.42
CA GLN A 19 -2.34 9.75 13.30
C GLN A 19 -2.08 11.07 12.57
N PRO A 20 -3.07 11.62 11.84
CA PRO A 20 -2.88 12.88 11.12
C PRO A 20 -2.53 14.02 12.07
N GLU A 21 -1.49 14.79 11.77
CA GLU A 21 -0.95 15.86 12.64
C GLU A 21 -2.04 16.88 13.05
N TYR A 22 -2.97 17.17 12.15
CA TYR A 22 -4.03 18.16 12.35
C TYR A 22 -5.41 17.54 12.66
N SER A 23 -5.48 16.24 13.02
CA SER A 23 -6.73 15.56 13.37
C SER A 23 -6.62 14.80 14.68
N ARG A 24 -7.67 14.87 15.51
CA ARG A 24 -7.80 14.02 16.71
C ARG A 24 -8.30 12.61 16.40
N LYS A 25 -8.73 12.36 15.17
CA LYS A 25 -9.27 11.07 14.73
C LYS A 25 -8.19 10.29 14.00
N SER A 26 -7.82 9.14 14.57
CA SER A 26 -6.96 8.18 13.91
C SER A 26 -7.63 7.59 12.69
N LEU A 27 -6.84 7.33 11.65
CA LEU A 27 -7.26 6.56 10.49
C LEU A 27 -6.63 5.17 10.58
N LYS A 28 -7.33 4.19 10.00
CA LYS A 28 -6.88 2.82 9.86
C LYS A 28 -7.23 2.34 8.47
N ILE A 29 -6.56 1.28 8.04
CA ILE A 29 -7.04 0.50 6.90
C ILE A 29 -8.25 -0.29 7.38
N SER A 30 -9.44 0.05 6.87
CA SER A 30 -10.71 -0.48 7.39
C SER A 30 -11.21 -1.71 6.62
N GLN A 31 -10.83 -1.79 5.34
CA GLN A 31 -11.23 -2.84 4.41
C GLN A 31 -10.07 -3.06 3.44
N PHE A 32 -9.90 -4.31 3.01
CA PHE A 32 -9.05 -4.64 1.88
C PHE A 32 -9.56 -5.85 1.12
N HIS A 33 -9.12 -5.97 -0.13
CA HIS A 33 -9.37 -7.12 -0.98
C HIS A 33 -8.13 -7.37 -1.85
N TRP A 34 -7.62 -8.61 -1.80
CA TRP A 34 -6.59 -9.08 -2.73
C TRP A 34 -7.22 -9.97 -3.78
N ASN A 35 -6.85 -9.77 -5.04
CA ASN A 35 -7.39 -10.54 -6.16
C ASN A 35 -6.92 -12.02 -6.22
N GLN A 36 -6.10 -12.45 -5.26
CA GLN A 36 -5.58 -13.81 -5.10
C GLN A 36 -4.70 -14.30 -6.27
N LYS A 37 -4.15 -13.37 -7.06
CA LYS A 37 -3.25 -13.65 -8.17
C LYS A 37 -1.86 -13.10 -7.87
N LEU A 38 -0.85 -13.90 -8.19
CA LEU A 38 0.57 -13.54 -7.99
C LEU A 38 1.17 -12.90 -9.25
N ASP A 39 0.71 -13.33 -10.41
CA ASP A 39 1.08 -12.84 -11.75
C ASP A 39 0.47 -11.46 -12.07
N ASP A 40 -0.64 -11.11 -11.42
CA ASP A 40 -1.29 -9.80 -11.51
C ASP A 40 -1.63 -9.34 -10.09
N PHE A 41 -0.62 -9.02 -9.28
CA PHE A 41 -0.82 -8.75 -7.85
C PHE A 41 -1.54 -7.42 -7.63
N ILE A 42 -2.83 -7.50 -7.26
CA ILE A 42 -3.69 -6.33 -7.04
C ILE A 42 -4.30 -6.37 -5.64
N VAL A 43 -4.11 -5.29 -4.89
CA VAL A 43 -4.70 -5.12 -3.56
C VAL A 43 -5.46 -3.80 -3.49
N GLU A 44 -6.76 -3.89 -3.25
CA GLU A 44 -7.60 -2.73 -2.95
C GLU A 44 -7.68 -2.56 -1.44
N TYR A 45 -7.60 -1.33 -0.94
CA TYR A 45 -7.74 -1.06 0.50
C TYR A 45 -8.30 0.34 0.76
N VAL A 46 -8.87 0.54 1.95
CA VAL A 46 -9.56 1.80 2.31
C VAL A 46 -8.91 2.43 3.53
N ILE A 47 -8.46 3.68 3.39
CA ILE A 47 -7.99 4.52 4.51
C ILE A 47 -9.02 5.63 4.74
N GLY A 48 -9.70 5.60 5.88
CA GLY A 48 -10.77 6.57 6.17
C GLY A 48 -11.93 6.42 5.20
N ASN A 49 -12.11 7.40 4.32
CA ASN A 49 -13.12 7.41 3.25
C ASN A 49 -12.52 7.34 1.83
N LYS A 50 -11.21 7.08 1.72
CA LYS A 50 -10.48 7.04 0.45
C LYS A 50 -10.14 5.60 0.11
N LYS A 51 -10.41 5.20 -1.14
CA LYS A 51 -10.04 3.89 -1.66
C LYS A 51 -8.70 4.00 -2.37
N TYR A 52 -7.87 2.99 -2.17
CA TYR A 52 -6.56 2.84 -2.80
C TYR A 52 -6.53 1.51 -3.55
N ILE A 53 -5.86 1.50 -4.70
CA ILE A 53 -5.61 0.30 -5.50
C ILE A 53 -4.11 0.21 -5.73
N PHE A 54 -3.48 -0.78 -5.14
CA PHE A 54 -2.11 -1.18 -5.47
C PHE A 54 -2.16 -2.21 -6.60
N ARG A 55 -1.40 -1.96 -7.67
CA ARG A 55 -1.20 -2.91 -8.78
C ARG A 55 0.28 -3.03 -9.08
N PHE A 56 0.85 -4.18 -8.72
CA PHE A 56 2.26 -4.43 -9.01
C PHE A 56 2.45 -4.82 -10.47
N ASP A 57 3.45 -4.22 -11.11
CA ASP A 57 3.85 -4.52 -12.48
C ASP A 57 5.36 -4.75 -12.48
N VAL A 58 5.76 -6.00 -12.77
CA VAL A 58 7.16 -6.44 -12.72
C VAL A 58 8.00 -5.71 -13.76
N GLU A 59 7.48 -5.47 -14.96
CA GLU A 59 8.21 -4.78 -16.02
C GLU A 59 8.45 -3.32 -15.64
N ARG A 60 7.42 -2.66 -15.12
CA ARG A 60 7.53 -1.29 -14.61
C ARG A 60 8.47 -1.21 -13.41
N ALA A 61 8.44 -2.19 -12.50
CA ALA A 61 9.35 -2.25 -11.36
C ALA A 61 10.81 -2.38 -11.79
N ALA A 62 11.10 -3.22 -12.79
CA ALA A 62 12.44 -3.35 -13.37
C ALA A 62 12.89 -2.04 -14.06
N ASN A 63 11.98 -1.37 -14.78
CA ASN A 63 12.27 -0.16 -15.54
C ASN A 63 12.48 1.09 -14.66
N LEU A 64 11.85 1.16 -13.48
CA LEU A 64 12.04 2.28 -12.55
C LEU A 64 13.47 2.32 -11.98
N ASN A 65 14.23 1.21 -12.07
CA ASN A 65 15.65 1.07 -11.71
C ASN A 65 16.09 1.93 -10.51
N SER A 66 15.28 1.87 -9.46
CA SER A 66 15.39 2.71 -8.27
C SER A 66 15.64 1.79 -7.09
N GLU A 67 16.61 2.14 -6.25
CA GLU A 67 16.90 1.45 -4.98
C GLU A 67 15.69 1.40 -4.02
N TYR A 68 14.65 2.18 -4.31
CA TYR A 68 13.42 2.28 -3.54
C TYR A 68 12.26 1.40 -4.07
N VAL A 69 12.49 0.61 -5.13
CA VAL A 69 11.47 -0.28 -5.71
C VAL A 69 11.84 -1.74 -5.46
N SER A 70 11.08 -2.43 -4.61
CA SER A 70 11.24 -3.88 -4.43
C SER A 70 10.67 -4.63 -5.62
N GLN A 71 11.31 -5.76 -5.96
CA GLN A 71 10.81 -6.71 -6.94
C GLN A 71 9.80 -7.69 -6.32
N ASP A 72 9.68 -7.71 -4.99
CA ASP A 72 8.63 -8.46 -4.29
C ASP A 72 7.38 -7.57 -4.13
N PRO A 73 6.20 -8.02 -4.62
CA PRO A 73 4.99 -7.21 -4.60
C PRO A 73 4.49 -6.90 -3.18
N LEU A 74 4.74 -7.79 -2.20
CA LEU A 74 4.31 -7.59 -0.83
C LEU A 74 5.21 -6.59 -0.11
N GLU A 75 6.53 -6.69 -0.29
CA GLU A 75 7.49 -5.71 0.24
C GLU A 75 7.28 -4.32 -0.38
N GLN A 76 6.99 -4.27 -1.69
CA GLN A 76 6.66 -3.02 -2.36
C GLN A 76 5.37 -2.42 -1.81
N LEU A 77 4.31 -3.21 -1.67
CA LEU A 77 3.05 -2.76 -1.06
C LEU A 77 3.28 -2.24 0.36
N GLU A 78 4.04 -2.95 1.19
CA GLU A 78 4.37 -2.52 2.56
C GLU A 78 5.09 -1.16 2.56
N SER A 79 6.06 -0.98 1.65
CA SER A 79 6.80 0.28 1.51
C SER A 79 5.89 1.44 1.10
N GLU A 80 5.03 1.23 0.12
CA GLU A 80 4.09 2.26 -0.35
C GLU A 80 3.03 2.60 0.72
N VAL A 81 2.48 1.60 1.41
CA VAL A 81 1.50 1.81 2.49
C VAL A 81 2.13 2.58 3.65
N LYS A 82 3.38 2.28 4.01
CA LYS A 82 4.14 3.07 5.01
C LYS A 82 4.38 4.50 4.54
N TYR A 83 4.65 4.71 3.26
CA TYR A 83 4.77 6.06 2.70
C TYR A 83 3.43 6.81 2.74
N ILE A 84 2.35 6.18 2.30
CA ILE A 84 0.99 6.75 2.32
C ILE A 84 0.57 7.09 3.75
N LYS A 85 0.88 6.23 4.73
CA LYS A 85 0.72 6.56 6.16
C LYS A 85 1.43 7.88 6.49
N ARG A 86 2.71 8.03 6.15
CA ARG A 86 3.47 9.28 6.40
C ARG A 86 2.85 10.49 5.70
N MET A 87 2.31 10.29 4.49
CA MET A 87 1.61 11.34 3.76
C MET A 87 0.35 11.80 4.49
N HIS A 88 -0.48 10.87 4.99
CA HIS A 88 -1.64 11.20 5.81
C HIS A 88 -1.25 11.85 7.15
N GLU A 89 -0.12 11.43 7.74
CA GLU A 89 0.37 11.99 8.99
C GLU A 89 0.83 13.45 8.83
N ARG A 90 1.58 13.75 7.75
CA ARG A 90 2.24 15.06 7.53
C ARG A 90 1.49 16.00 6.58
N GLY A 91 0.50 15.50 5.85
CA GLY A 91 -0.20 16.23 4.80
C GLY A 91 0.61 16.51 3.53
N ILE A 92 1.80 15.90 3.38
CA ILE A 92 2.69 16.07 2.22
C ILE A 92 3.14 14.71 1.69
N GLY A 93 3.19 14.55 0.37
CA GLY A 93 3.62 13.33 -0.30
C GLY A 93 3.89 13.55 -1.78
N SER A 94 4.66 12.63 -2.38
CA SER A 94 5.00 12.61 -3.80
C SER A 94 4.75 11.22 -4.37
N LYS A 95 4.12 11.19 -5.55
CA LYS A 95 3.71 9.98 -6.26
C LYS A 95 4.89 9.04 -6.59
N GLU A 96 6.09 9.59 -6.69
CA GLU A 96 7.32 8.83 -6.96
C GLU A 96 7.63 7.76 -5.90
N TYR A 97 7.12 7.92 -4.67
CA TYR A 97 7.35 6.99 -3.55
C TYR A 97 6.22 5.98 -3.35
N TYR A 98 5.12 6.10 -4.12
CA TYR A 98 4.06 5.10 -4.19
C TYR A 98 3.61 4.87 -5.64
N PRO A 99 4.54 4.50 -6.53
CA PRO A 99 4.31 4.46 -7.97
C PRO A 99 3.24 3.45 -8.39
N PHE A 100 2.99 2.41 -7.59
CA PHE A 100 2.05 1.33 -7.90
C PHE A 100 0.68 1.48 -7.24
N THR A 101 0.47 2.48 -6.38
CA THR A 101 -0.80 2.72 -5.69
C THR A 101 -1.54 3.94 -6.22
N GLU A 102 -2.76 3.78 -6.73
CA GLU A 102 -3.66 4.88 -7.08
C GLU A 102 -4.72 5.14 -6.00
N GLU A 103 -5.13 6.40 -5.82
CA GLU A 103 -6.32 6.80 -5.06
C GLU A 103 -7.51 6.91 -6.03
N VAL A 104 -8.64 6.28 -5.68
CA VAL A 104 -9.88 6.18 -6.50
C VAL A 104 -11.12 6.63 -5.74
#